data_AF-A0AAW2WQM7-F1
#
_entry.id   AF-A0AAW2WQM7-F1
#
_cell.length_a   1.000
_cell.length_b   1.000
_cell.length_c   1.000
_cell.angle_alpha   90.00
_cell.angle_beta   90.00
_cell.angle_gamma   90.00
#
_symmetry.space_group_name_H-M   'P 1'
#
loop_
_entity.id
_entity.type
_entity.pdbx_description
1 polymer ?
#
loop_
_entity_poly.entity_id
_entity_poly.type
_entity_poly.pdbx_seq_one_letter_code
_entity_poly.pdbx_strand_id
1 'polypeptide(L)'
;MAALGLFKLSFLVSLLSSSLKRGSGDGGVAVFPPTCNRIECPTYDVIQSGDGFQIRRYNSSVWISTQPIDDISLVDVGRIGFFQLFDYIQGKNSNHQKIEMTAPVITQVKPSDGPFCASSFVVSFYVPKRTNPLPLQPKVSISRDGDSPM
;
A
#
# COMPACT_ATOMS: atom_id res chain seq x y z
N MET A 1 -50.01 38.56 -54.37
CA MET A 1 -49.36 38.05 -55.60
C MET A 1 -48.38 36.97 -55.14
N ALA A 2 -48.66 35.67 -55.28
CA ALA A 2 -48.50 34.84 -56.49
C ALA A 2 -47.11 35.03 -57.13
N ALA A 3 -46.28 34.03 -57.44
CA ALA A 3 -46.31 32.57 -57.38
C ALA A 3 -44.88 32.03 -57.70
N LEU A 4 -44.74 30.70 -57.82
CA LEU A 4 -43.69 29.92 -58.51
C LEU A 4 -42.36 29.71 -57.73
N GLY A 5 -41.76 28.53 -57.61
CA GLY A 5 -42.00 27.23 -58.22
C GLY A 5 -40.67 26.61 -58.72
N LEU A 6 -40.28 25.48 -58.11
CA LEU A 6 -39.48 24.35 -58.64
C LEU A 6 -37.99 24.55 -59.01
N PHE A 7 -37.10 23.80 -58.34
CA PHE A 7 -36.22 22.81 -59.00
C PHE A 7 -35.72 21.76 -57.99
N LYS A 8 -36.03 20.48 -58.28
CA LYS A 8 -35.45 19.31 -57.62
C LYS A 8 -33.97 19.19 -58.02
N LEU A 9 -33.10 18.84 -57.08
CA LEU A 9 -32.06 17.85 -57.36
C LEU A 9 -31.73 17.05 -56.09
N SER A 10 -32.03 15.77 -56.17
CA SER A 10 -31.65 14.76 -55.19
C SER A 10 -30.13 14.56 -55.22
N PHE A 11 -29.48 14.62 -54.07
CA PHE A 11 -28.21 13.91 -53.84
C PHE A 11 -28.29 13.21 -52.49
N LEU A 12 -28.53 11.91 -52.57
CA LEU A 12 -28.36 10.95 -51.48
C LEU A 12 -26.87 10.90 -51.10
N VAL A 13 -26.53 11.39 -49.91
CA VAL A 13 -25.31 10.96 -49.21
C VAL A 13 -25.75 10.34 -47.89
N SER A 14 -25.91 9.02 -47.96
CA SER A 14 -25.93 8.15 -46.80
C SER A 14 -24.66 8.37 -45.99
N LEU A 15 -24.79 8.56 -44.68
CA LEU A 15 -23.87 8.03 -43.66
C LEU A 15 -24.58 8.19 -42.31
N LEU A 16 -25.22 7.09 -41.89
CA LEU A 16 -25.58 6.89 -40.49
C LEU A 16 -24.34 7.18 -39.65
N SER A 17 -24.35 8.29 -38.93
CA SER A 17 -23.43 8.51 -37.82
C SER A 17 -23.92 7.68 -36.64
N SER A 18 -23.97 6.35 -36.81
CA SER A 18 -23.87 5.45 -35.68
C SER A 18 -22.47 5.67 -35.13
N SER A 19 -22.35 6.52 -34.11
CA SER A 19 -21.14 6.66 -33.33
C SER A 19 -20.70 5.27 -32.95
N LEU A 20 -19.64 4.82 -33.63
CA LEU A 20 -18.93 3.58 -33.35
C LEU A 20 -18.44 3.74 -31.92
N LYS A 21 -19.17 3.17 -30.94
CA LYS A 21 -18.61 2.87 -29.63
C LYS A 21 -17.53 1.84 -29.89
N ARG A 22 -16.33 2.35 -30.18
CA ARG A 22 -15.11 1.58 -30.34
C ARG A 22 -14.85 0.96 -28.98
N GLY A 23 -15.25 -0.29 -28.83
CA GLY A 23 -14.67 -1.16 -27.83
C GLY A 23 -13.20 -1.38 -28.16
N SER A 24 -12.42 -1.52 -27.09
CA SER A 24 -11.05 -2.02 -27.04
C SER A 24 -9.93 -0.99 -27.07
N GLY A 25 -9.19 -1.00 -25.96
CA GLY A 25 -7.98 -0.26 -25.67
C GLY A 25 -7.61 -0.49 -24.21
N ASP A 26 -7.38 -1.76 -23.86
CA ASP A 26 -6.56 -2.26 -22.75
C ASP A 26 -6.15 -1.21 -21.70
N GLY A 27 -7.08 -0.84 -20.81
CA GLY A 27 -6.75 -0.05 -19.64
C GLY A 27 -6.09 -0.99 -18.64
N GLY A 28 -4.76 -0.94 -18.55
CA GLY A 28 -3.98 -1.74 -17.62
C GLY A 28 -4.67 -1.76 -16.26
N VAL A 29 -5.14 -2.94 -15.84
CA VAL A 29 -5.79 -3.07 -14.53
C VAL A 29 -4.69 -2.84 -13.52
N ALA A 30 -4.63 -1.63 -12.97
CA ALA A 30 -3.74 -1.31 -11.87
C ALA A 30 -4.02 -2.29 -10.73
N VAL A 31 -3.09 -3.21 -10.47
CA VAL A 31 -3.21 -4.22 -9.42
C VAL A 31 -2.85 -3.56 -8.11
N PHE A 32 -3.87 -3.17 -7.35
CA PHE A 32 -3.67 -2.64 -6.01
C PHE A 32 -3.64 -3.77 -4.97
N PRO A 33 -2.84 -3.64 -3.90
CA PRO A 33 -2.88 -4.60 -2.81
C PRO A 33 -4.30 -4.67 -2.22
N PRO A 34 -4.76 -5.88 -1.83
CA PRO A 34 -6.11 -6.08 -1.34
C PRO A 34 -6.41 -5.23 -0.10
N THR A 35 -7.66 -4.81 0.05
CA THR A 35 -8.10 -4.05 1.22
C THR A 35 -8.15 -4.93 2.46
N CYS A 36 -7.89 -4.33 3.61
CA CYS A 36 -7.84 -5.02 4.90
C CYS A 36 -9.23 -5.26 5.47
N ASN A 37 -9.99 -6.14 4.84
CA ASN A 37 -11.38 -6.41 5.22
C ASN A 37 -11.49 -7.33 6.46
N ARG A 38 -10.40 -8.02 6.82
CA ARG A 38 -10.40 -9.06 7.89
C ARG A 38 -9.50 -8.74 9.08
N ILE A 39 -8.56 -7.82 8.93
CA ILE A 39 -7.59 -7.43 9.95
C ILE A 39 -7.41 -5.92 9.88
N GLU A 40 -7.04 -5.29 11.00
CA GLU A 40 -6.87 -3.84 11.04
C GLU A 40 -5.64 -3.40 10.21
N CYS A 41 -5.75 -2.23 9.59
CA CYS A 41 -4.67 -1.60 8.84
C CYS A 41 -4.56 -0.11 9.15
N PRO A 42 -3.38 0.49 8.93
CA PRO A 42 -3.22 1.95 9.01
C PRO A 42 -4.22 2.65 8.10
N THR A 43 -4.88 3.68 8.64
CA THR A 43 -5.78 4.53 7.84
C THR A 43 -4.97 5.47 6.96
N TYR A 44 -5.37 5.61 5.71
CA TYR A 44 -4.78 6.52 4.75
C TYR A 44 -5.84 7.18 3.86
N ASP A 45 -5.51 8.36 3.37
CA ASP A 45 -6.26 9.03 2.31
C ASP A 45 -5.55 8.81 0.97
N VAL A 46 -6.33 8.49 -0.07
CA VAL A 46 -5.81 8.45 -1.45
C VAL A 46 -5.84 9.87 -1.98
N ILE A 47 -4.66 10.47 -2.17
CA ILE A 47 -4.50 11.83 -2.67
C ILE A 47 -4.65 11.86 -4.19
N GLN A 48 -4.10 10.85 -4.86
CA GLN A 48 -4.13 10.74 -6.31
C GLN A 48 -4.02 9.26 -6.73
N SER A 49 -4.74 8.91 -7.79
CA SER A 49 -4.59 7.64 -8.49
C SER A 49 -4.03 7.90 -9.89
N GLY A 50 -3.05 7.10 -10.31
CA GLY A 50 -2.50 7.09 -11.65
C GLY A 50 -2.62 5.73 -12.29
N ASP A 51 -2.02 5.57 -13.47
CA ASP A 51 -1.94 4.28 -14.15
C ASP A 51 -0.92 3.39 -13.43
N GLY A 52 -1.41 2.36 -12.74
CA GLY A 52 -0.59 1.41 -11.98
C GLY A 52 -0.14 1.86 -10.58
N PHE A 53 -0.53 3.04 -10.08
CA PHE A 53 -0.09 3.52 -8.76
C PHE A 53 -1.12 4.40 -8.03
N GLN A 54 -0.89 4.58 -6.72
CA GLN A 54 -1.62 5.51 -5.85
C GLN A 54 -0.66 6.30 -4.98
N ILE A 55 -0.95 7.58 -4.78
CA ILE A 55 -0.33 8.42 -3.75
C ILE A 55 -1.21 8.35 -2.51
N ARG A 56 -0.68 7.78 -1.43
CA ARG A 56 -1.37 7.60 -0.15
C ARG A 56 -0.74 8.48 0.92
N ARG A 57 -1.58 9.22 1.64
CA ARG A 57 -1.17 9.93 2.86
C ARG A 57 -1.63 9.12 4.07
N TYR A 58 -0.68 8.58 4.81
CA TYR A 58 -0.96 7.85 6.06
C TYR A 58 -1.13 8.84 7.22
N ASN A 59 -2.13 8.59 8.06
CA ASN A 59 -2.26 9.29 9.34
C ASN A 59 -1.21 8.77 10.32
N SER A 60 -0.92 9.54 11.38
CA SER A 60 -0.01 9.09 12.44
C SER A 60 -0.45 7.73 12.97
N SER A 61 0.42 6.75 12.80
CA SER A 61 0.21 5.39 13.25
C SER A 61 1.37 4.92 14.11
N VAL A 62 1.13 3.91 14.95
CA VAL A 62 2.10 3.35 15.87
C VAL A 62 2.52 1.99 15.33
N TRP A 63 3.83 1.75 15.34
CA TRP A 63 4.43 0.51 14.88
C TRP A 63 5.25 -0.12 15.99
N ILE A 64 5.25 -1.45 16.02
CA ILE A 64 6.21 -2.23 16.79
C ILE A 64 7.24 -2.77 15.81
N SER A 65 8.51 -2.49 16.08
CA SER A 65 9.61 -2.73 15.15
C SER A 65 10.70 -3.58 15.79
N THR A 66 11.41 -4.35 14.96
CA THR A 66 12.65 -5.01 15.40
C THR A 66 13.74 -3.96 15.60
N GLN A 67 14.80 -4.33 16.33
CA GLN A 67 16.08 -3.64 16.15
C GLN A 67 16.58 -3.81 14.70
N PRO A 68 17.46 -2.93 14.20
CA PRO A 68 18.08 -3.10 12.90
C PRO A 68 18.78 -4.47 12.79
N ILE A 69 18.53 -5.17 11.69
CA ILE A 69 19.12 -6.47 11.35
C ILE A 69 19.95 -6.25 10.09
N ASP A 70 21.26 -6.46 10.18
CA ASP A 70 22.17 -6.33 9.03
C ASP A 70 22.29 -7.67 8.31
N ASP A 71 21.96 -7.68 7.02
CA ASP A 71 22.04 -8.88 6.17
C ASP A 71 22.18 -8.50 4.68
N ILE A 72 22.38 -9.49 3.81
CA ILE A 72 22.33 -9.33 2.35
C ILE A 72 20.97 -9.74 1.77
N SER A 73 20.13 -10.45 2.54
CA SER A 73 18.87 -11.04 2.09
C SER A 73 17.66 -10.39 2.76
N LEU A 74 16.92 -9.59 1.99
CA LEU A 74 15.64 -9.02 2.44
C LEU A 74 14.63 -10.12 2.84
N VAL A 75 14.65 -11.27 2.15
CA VAL A 75 13.71 -12.37 2.40
C VAL A 75 13.99 -13.02 3.76
N ASP A 76 15.25 -13.30 4.06
CA ASP A 76 15.63 -13.94 5.32
C ASP A 76 15.38 -13.00 6.50
N VAL A 77 15.73 -11.72 6.36
CA VAL A 77 15.45 -10.73 7.40
C VAL A 77 13.95 -10.53 7.59
N GLY A 78 13.17 -10.46 6.51
CA GLY A 78 11.71 -10.41 6.59
C GLY A 78 11.14 -11.57 7.41
N ARG A 79 11.63 -12.79 7.19
CA ARG A 79 11.21 -13.97 7.96
C ARG A 79 11.64 -13.89 9.42
N ILE A 80 12.91 -13.56 9.68
CA ILE A 80 13.46 -13.46 11.04
C ILE A 80 12.70 -12.41 11.85
N GLY A 81 12.55 -11.20 11.29
CA GLY A 81 11.87 -10.10 11.94
C GLY A 81 10.38 -10.38 12.14
N PHE A 82 9.71 -11.00 11.16
CA PHE A 82 8.32 -11.44 11.32
C PHE A 82 8.14 -12.35 12.53
N PHE A 83 8.96 -13.40 12.69
CA PHE A 83 8.81 -14.33 13.81
C PHE A 83 9.17 -13.70 15.16
N GLN A 84 10.13 -12.77 15.21
CA GLN A 84 10.41 -12.00 16.43
C GLN A 84 9.20 -11.19 16.89
N LEU A 85 8.55 -10.48 15.97
CA LEU A 85 7.35 -9.69 16.27
C LEU A 85 6.12 -10.58 16.49
N PHE A 86 6.03 -11.73 15.81
CA PHE A 86 4.96 -12.70 16.02
C PHE A 86 4.98 -13.27 17.43
N ASP A 87 6.15 -13.70 17.91
CA ASP A 87 6.33 -14.12 19.31
C ASP A 87 5.85 -13.04 20.29
N TYR A 88 6.22 -11.78 20.04
CA TYR A 88 5.84 -10.63 20.85
C TYR A 88 4.32 -10.49 20.96
N ILE A 89 3.61 -10.45 19.82
CA ILE A 89 2.15 -10.29 19.81
C ILE A 89 1.42 -11.52 20.35
N GLN A 90 2.06 -12.69 20.38
CA GLN A 90 1.50 -13.92 20.94
C GLN A 90 1.63 -14.03 22.47
N GLY A 91 2.14 -12.99 23.13
CA GLY A 91 2.25 -12.93 24.59
C GLY A 91 3.66 -13.11 25.14
N LYS A 92 4.68 -13.20 24.27
CA LYS A 92 6.07 -13.03 24.71
C LYS A 92 6.37 -11.54 24.82
N ASN A 93 5.64 -10.84 25.69
CA ASN A 93 5.86 -9.46 26.08
C ASN A 93 5.73 -9.33 27.60
N SER A 94 6.16 -8.19 28.14
CA SER A 94 6.22 -7.90 29.58
C SER A 94 4.89 -8.10 30.31
N ASN A 95 3.77 -7.91 29.62
CA ASN A 95 2.44 -8.05 30.18
C ASN A 95 1.79 -9.42 29.90
N HIS A 96 2.48 -10.32 29.20
CA HIS A 96 1.95 -11.60 28.72
C HIS A 96 0.64 -11.46 27.91
N GLN A 97 0.44 -10.31 27.27
CA GLN A 97 -0.81 -9.99 26.57
C GLN A 97 -0.73 -10.42 25.12
N LYS A 98 -1.83 -10.98 24.60
CA LYS A 98 -1.97 -11.19 23.17
C LYS A 98 -2.42 -9.90 22.49
N ILE A 99 -1.82 -9.59 21.35
CA ILE A 99 -2.16 -8.45 20.51
C ILE A 99 -2.66 -9.00 19.18
N GLU A 100 -3.77 -8.47 18.69
CA GLU A 100 -4.34 -8.89 17.42
C GLU A 100 -3.37 -8.60 16.26
N MET A 101 -3.27 -9.55 15.34
CA MET A 101 -2.49 -9.39 14.12
C MET A 101 -3.12 -8.32 13.22
N THR A 102 -2.27 -7.53 12.58
CA THR A 102 -2.64 -6.45 11.66
C THR A 102 -1.94 -6.63 10.31
N ALA A 103 -2.28 -5.76 9.36
CA ALA A 103 -1.54 -5.63 8.11
C ALA A 103 -1.24 -4.16 7.79
N PRO A 104 -0.36 -3.90 6.81
CA PRO A 104 0.64 -4.82 6.29
C PRO A 104 1.78 -5.04 7.30
N VAL A 105 2.61 -6.06 7.03
CA VAL A 105 3.98 -6.10 7.58
C VAL A 105 4.86 -5.28 6.64
N ILE A 106 5.63 -4.34 7.18
CA ILE A 106 6.53 -3.50 6.40
C ILE A 106 7.98 -3.76 6.79
N THR A 107 8.88 -3.57 5.83
CA THR A 107 10.33 -3.60 6.06
C THR A 107 10.93 -2.30 5.55
N GLN A 108 11.53 -1.53 6.46
CA GLN A 108 12.38 -0.40 6.09
C GLN A 108 13.75 -0.96 5.71
N VAL A 109 14.29 -0.49 4.59
CA VAL A 109 15.62 -0.87 4.09
C VAL A 109 16.51 0.36 4.12
N LYS A 110 17.62 0.28 4.84
CA LYS A 110 18.77 1.19 4.70
C LYS A 110 19.77 0.49 3.78
N PRO A 111 19.86 0.89 2.49
CA PRO A 111 20.72 0.24 1.53
C PRO A 111 22.19 0.36 1.95
N SER A 112 22.96 -0.67 1.62
CA SER A 112 24.41 -0.65 1.75
C SER A 112 25.09 0.04 0.56
N ASP A 113 26.38 0.34 0.69
CA ASP A 113 27.17 1.00 -0.34
C ASP A 113 27.53 0.10 -1.54
N GLY A 114 27.12 -1.17 -1.53
CA GLY A 114 27.42 -2.10 -2.61
C GLY A 114 26.76 -3.47 -2.47
N PRO A 115 26.66 -4.24 -3.57
CA PRO A 115 25.86 -5.47 -3.63
C PRO A 115 26.35 -6.61 -2.71
N PHE A 116 27.58 -6.53 -2.19
CA PHE A 116 28.15 -7.52 -1.26
C PHE A 116 28.21 -7.02 0.19
N CYS A 117 27.80 -5.78 0.45
CA CYS A 117 27.74 -5.21 1.79
C CYS A 117 26.35 -5.48 2.38
N ALA A 118 26.29 -5.81 3.67
CA ALA A 118 25.03 -5.97 4.38
C ALA A 118 24.26 -4.64 4.40
N SER A 119 23.00 -4.69 3.97
CA SER A 119 22.04 -3.61 4.20
C SER A 119 21.45 -3.75 5.59
N SER A 120 20.94 -2.66 6.16
CA SER A 120 20.29 -2.69 7.46
C SER A 120 18.76 -2.66 7.28
N PHE A 121 18.06 -3.55 7.97
CA PHE A 121 16.62 -3.72 7.80
C PHE A 121 15.90 -3.58 9.14
N VAL A 122 14.72 -2.96 9.10
CA VAL A 122 13.81 -2.88 10.25
C VAL A 122 12.44 -3.42 9.83
N VAL A 123 12.01 -4.52 10.44
CA VAL A 123 10.68 -5.11 10.19
C VAL A 123 9.69 -4.55 11.20
N SER A 124 8.48 -4.21 10.77
CA SER A 124 7.48 -3.55 11.62
C SER A 124 6.07 -4.08 11.42
N PHE A 125 5.33 -4.22 12.54
CA PHE A 125 3.90 -4.53 12.58
C PHE A 125 3.11 -3.30 13.03
N TYR A 126 1.96 -3.07 12.40
CA TYR A 126 1.04 -2.00 12.81
C TYR A 126 0.40 -2.34 14.16
N VAL A 127 0.34 -1.38 15.07
CA VAL A 127 -0.32 -1.56 16.37
C VAL A 127 -1.81 -1.25 16.24
N PRO A 128 -2.71 -2.20 16.60
CA PRO A 128 -4.15 -1.94 16.64
C PRO A 128 -4.48 -0.71 17.50
N LYS A 129 -5.41 0.13 17.08
CA LYS A 129 -5.75 1.39 17.79
C LYS A 129 -6.19 1.19 19.24
N ARG A 130 -6.75 0.02 19.57
CA ARG A 130 -7.26 -0.30 20.91
C ARG A 130 -6.17 -0.80 21.86
N THR A 131 -4.96 -1.05 21.37
CA THR A 131 -3.85 -1.56 22.17
C THR A 131 -3.09 -0.40 22.81
N ASN A 132 -3.03 -0.37 24.15
CA ASN A 132 -2.19 0.58 24.87
C ASN A 132 -0.71 0.25 24.62
N PRO A 133 0.21 1.23 24.47
CA PRO A 133 1.62 0.94 24.27
C PRO A 133 2.14 0.09 25.43
N LEU A 134 2.59 -1.11 25.09
CA LEU A 134 3.09 -2.09 26.04
C LEU A 134 4.52 -1.75 26.47
N PRO A 135 4.95 -2.18 27.68
CA PRO A 135 6.32 -1.99 28.12
C PRO A 135 7.30 -2.74 27.18
N LEU A 136 8.37 -2.05 26.80
CA LEU A 136 9.35 -2.46 25.81
C LEU A 136 10.10 -3.74 26.20
N GLN A 137 10.53 -4.49 25.19
CA GLN A 137 11.53 -5.56 25.33
C GLN A 137 12.82 -5.14 24.62
N PRO A 138 13.99 -5.65 25.05
CA PRO A 138 15.28 -5.18 24.54
C PRO A 138 15.46 -5.32 23.01
N LYS A 139 14.73 -6.24 22.37
CA LYS A 139 14.82 -6.50 20.92
C LYS A 139 13.76 -5.79 20.08
N VAL A 140 12.84 -5.06 20.70
CA VAL A 140 11.66 -4.50 20.05
C VAL A 140 11.48 -3.05 20.47
N SER A 141 11.30 -2.16 19.49
CA SER A 141 11.03 -0.74 19.69
C SER A 141 9.60 -0.39 19.28
N ILE A 142 9.07 0.70 19.83
CA ILE A 142 7.81 1.30 19.38
C ILE A 142 8.17 2.62 18.70
N SER A 143 7.71 2.82 17.46
CA SER A 143 7.91 4.03 16.68
C SER A 143 6.58 4.62 16.26
N ARG A 144 6.53 5.95 16.09
CA ARG A 144 5.45 6.61 15.35
C ARG A 144 5.92 6.91 13.93
N ASP A 145 4.98 6.97 13.00
CA ASP A 145 5.30 7.45 11.65
C ASP A 145 5.98 8.82 11.72
N GLY A 146 7.17 8.92 11.13
CA GLY A 146 8.03 10.11 11.16
C GLY A 146 9.20 10.05 12.15
N ASP A 147 9.22 9.07 13.07
CA ASP A 147 10.35 8.85 13.99
C ASP A 147 11.47 7.98 13.40
N SER A 148 11.25 7.38 12.21
CA SER A 148 12.31 6.64 11.51
C SER A 148 13.41 7.60 11.07
N PRO A 149 14.68 7.40 11.47
CA PRO A 149 15.78 8.15 10.92
C PRO A 149 15.88 7.79 9.42
N MET A 150 15.86 8.82 8.58
CA MET A 150 16.33 8.72 7.20
C MET A 150 17.82 8.33 7.19
#